data_AF-A0A0F9L3W6-F1
#
_entry.id   AF-A0A0F9L3W6-F1
#
_cell.length_a   1.000
_cell.length_b   1.000
_cell.length_c   1.000
_cell.angle_alpha   90.00
_cell.angle_beta   90.00
_cell.angle_gamma   90.00
#
_symmetry.space_group_name_H-M   'P 1'
#
loop_
_entity.id
_entity.type
_entity.pdbx_description
1 polymer ?
#
loop_
_entity_poly.entity_id
_entity_poly.type
_entity_poly.pdbx_seq_one_letter_code
_entity_poly.pdbx_strand_id
1 'polypeptide(L)'
;MLNIKKKIKIKLTVLVFLGILIINYELYPLVSSNSNYTFSVENGSQIYEVKYYDEEGWKDTIDASSNPTDWFGGDSDTIGAKSKTTVLGVGDGGSSTRSMFNWLFYSWFDVNGSILSQHGYSNSYISNYYPNDYIMWGPRLTSWSFRTEPFNNYSNYEEPSMSYFLFREPLEFQTILFDYNDFAAVVNNDTALQAINFSMPILNGDEFLWRFILDRDVMVTPINIYLTEVINVLECENVTIQENKIIFMRFGEKAYTMEFTYNSLGLLDTVIVKNNDNNLIYKITSSNLKFVVYIIIGISLGVILGLIGFSFYRKRRLNFLLK
;
A
#
# COMPACT_ATOMS: atom_id res chain seq x y z
N MET A 1 29.84 50.38 25.68
CA MET A 1 29.97 48.90 25.78
C MET A 1 28.66 48.16 25.42
N LEU A 2 27.91 48.62 24.40
CA LEU A 2 26.58 48.06 24.03
C LEU A 2 26.54 47.38 22.64
N ASN A 3 27.59 47.49 21.84
CA ASN A 3 27.58 47.02 20.43
C ASN A 3 28.12 45.60 20.21
N ILE A 4 28.85 45.03 21.17
CA ILE A 4 29.47 43.70 21.00
C ILE A 4 28.43 42.58 21.24
N LYS A 5 27.52 42.73 22.21
CA LYS A 5 26.45 41.75 22.48
C LYS A 5 25.42 41.63 21.35
N LYS A 6 25.16 42.71 20.62
CA LYS A 6 24.20 42.72 19.49
C LYS A 6 24.75 41.98 18.26
N LYS A 7 26.05 42.14 17.96
CA LYS A 7 26.74 41.42 16.86
C LYS A 7 26.85 39.91 17.08
N ILE A 8 27.03 39.46 18.33
CA ILE A 8 27.09 38.03 18.66
C ILE A 8 25.72 37.36 18.52
N LYS A 9 24.63 38.02 18.95
CA LYS A 9 23.26 37.50 18.78
C LYS A 9 22.88 37.33 17.30
N ILE A 10 23.21 38.30 16.44
CA ILE A 10 22.88 38.23 15.00
C ILE A 10 23.64 37.08 14.32
N LYS A 11 24.93 36.87 14.66
CA LYS A 11 25.71 35.73 14.12
C LYS A 11 25.13 34.38 14.51
N LEU A 12 24.65 34.22 15.75
CA LEU A 12 24.05 32.98 16.23
C LEU A 12 22.70 32.71 15.56
N THR A 13 21.86 33.73 15.40
CA THR A 13 20.56 33.60 14.72
C THR A 13 20.73 33.21 13.24
N VAL A 14 21.68 33.82 12.53
CA VAL A 14 22.00 33.46 11.14
C VAL A 14 22.54 32.03 11.03
N LEU A 15 23.40 31.60 11.98
CA LEU A 15 23.91 30.22 12.03
C LEU A 15 22.81 29.19 12.32
N VAL A 16 21.84 29.53 13.16
CA VAL A 16 20.67 28.67 13.43
C VAL A 16 19.76 28.57 12.21
N PHE A 17 19.51 29.69 11.50
CA PHE A 17 18.73 29.66 10.25
C PHE A 17 19.45 28.91 9.11
N LEU A 18 20.77 29.05 8.98
CA LEU A 18 21.55 28.24 8.05
C LEU A 18 21.57 26.76 8.46
N GLY A 19 21.66 26.46 9.77
CA GLY A 19 21.52 25.09 10.28
C GLY A 19 20.16 24.48 9.96
N ILE A 20 19.08 25.26 10.07
CA ILE A 20 17.73 24.85 9.69
C ILE A 20 17.63 24.58 8.18
N LEU A 21 18.30 25.37 7.33
CA LEU A 21 18.33 25.15 5.88
C LEU A 21 19.20 23.94 5.46
N ILE A 22 20.29 23.68 6.18
CA ILE A 22 21.18 22.52 5.92
C ILE A 22 20.54 21.22 6.43
N ILE A 23 19.86 21.25 7.58
CA ILE A 23 19.10 20.08 8.09
C ILE A 23 17.86 19.82 7.23
N ASN A 24 17.30 20.84 6.58
CA ASN A 24 16.24 20.72 5.58
C ASN A 24 16.78 20.53 4.14
N TYR A 25 17.96 19.96 3.94
CA TYR A 25 18.43 19.60 2.60
C TYR A 25 17.47 18.66 1.86
N GLU A 26 16.60 17.93 2.57
CA GLU A 26 15.48 17.17 1.99
C GLU A 26 14.38 18.05 1.33
N LEU A 27 14.42 19.38 1.49
CA LEU A 27 13.49 20.33 0.85
C LEU A 27 14.02 20.92 -0.47
N TYR A 28 15.15 20.46 -1.00
CA TYR A 28 15.49 20.74 -2.39
C TYR A 28 14.80 19.72 -3.30
N PRO A 29 13.76 20.09 -4.06
CA PRO A 29 13.28 19.23 -5.13
C PRO A 29 14.40 19.17 -6.18
N LEU A 30 15.17 18.09 -6.16
CA LEU A 30 15.92 17.65 -7.32
C LEU A 30 14.88 17.48 -8.44
N VAL A 31 14.93 18.38 -9.41
CA VAL A 31 14.08 18.35 -10.59
C VAL A 31 14.48 17.10 -11.38
N SER A 32 13.83 15.98 -11.09
CA SER A 32 13.90 14.75 -11.86
C SER A 32 12.52 14.52 -12.46
N SER A 33 12.39 14.71 -13.79
CA SER A 33 11.27 14.25 -14.63
C SER A 33 9.97 14.01 -13.85
N ASN A 34 9.32 15.09 -13.41
CA ASN A 34 8.23 15.01 -12.44
C ASN A 34 7.04 14.28 -13.08
N SER A 35 6.78 13.06 -12.61
CA SER A 35 5.44 12.50 -12.68
C SER A 35 4.46 13.49 -12.03
N ASN A 36 3.23 13.58 -12.54
CA ASN A 36 2.18 14.38 -11.89
C ASN A 36 1.72 13.76 -10.55
N TYR A 37 2.29 12.61 -10.22
CA TYR A 37 1.95 11.80 -9.07
C TYR A 37 3.12 11.71 -8.10
N THR A 38 2.80 11.57 -6.82
CA THR A 38 3.76 11.44 -5.73
C THR A 38 3.40 10.26 -4.85
N PHE A 39 4.43 9.54 -4.40
CA PHE A 39 4.25 8.51 -3.39
C PHE A 39 4.42 9.11 -2.00
N SER A 40 3.31 9.46 -1.36
CA SER A 40 3.28 10.24 -0.11
C SER A 40 3.32 9.39 1.17
N VAL A 41 3.59 8.08 1.06
CA VAL A 41 3.61 7.20 2.22
C VAL A 41 4.87 7.47 3.06
N GLU A 42 4.66 7.75 4.34
CA GLU A 42 5.74 7.93 5.30
C GLU A 42 6.09 6.65 6.05
N ASN A 43 7.31 6.59 6.59
CA ASN A 43 7.73 5.53 7.50
C ASN A 43 6.79 5.44 8.70
N GLY A 44 6.36 4.23 9.03
CA GLY A 44 5.42 3.98 10.13
C GLY A 44 4.71 2.64 10.01
N SER A 45 3.98 2.26 11.04
CA SER A 45 3.18 1.04 11.05
C SER A 45 1.69 1.34 10.97
N GLN A 46 1.02 0.62 10.08
CA GLN A 46 -0.42 0.51 10.00
C GLN A 46 -0.84 -0.85 10.58
N ILE A 47 -1.85 -0.87 11.45
CA ILE A 47 -2.47 -2.09 11.95
C ILE A 47 -3.83 -2.21 11.29
N TYR A 48 -4.09 -3.33 10.66
CA TYR A 48 -5.41 -3.66 10.11
C TYR A 48 -6.11 -4.63 11.06
N GLU A 49 -7.43 -4.49 11.18
CA GLU A 49 -8.26 -5.32 12.04
C GLU A 49 -9.53 -5.73 11.30
N VAL A 50 -9.87 -7.02 11.37
CA VAL A 50 -11.14 -7.54 10.91
C VAL A 50 -12.24 -7.07 11.87
N LYS A 51 -13.10 -6.15 11.42
CA LYS A 51 -14.19 -5.59 12.23
C LYS A 51 -15.50 -6.33 12.07
N TYR A 52 -15.70 -6.99 10.94
CA TYR A 52 -16.94 -7.69 10.63
C TYR A 52 -16.67 -8.80 9.62
N TYR A 53 -17.29 -9.94 9.85
CA TYR A 53 -17.33 -11.06 8.92
C TYR A 53 -18.63 -11.84 9.11
N ASP A 54 -19.39 -11.96 8.02
CA ASP A 54 -20.55 -12.84 7.90
C ASP A 54 -20.18 -14.02 7.01
N GLU A 55 -19.90 -15.17 7.64
CA GLU A 55 -19.47 -16.39 6.95
C GLU A 55 -20.56 -16.93 6.01
N GLU A 56 -21.82 -16.91 6.43
CA GLU A 56 -22.93 -17.38 5.59
C GLU A 56 -23.13 -16.44 4.40
N GLY A 57 -23.10 -15.13 4.65
CA GLY A 57 -23.15 -14.12 3.59
C GLY A 57 -22.00 -14.24 2.59
N TRP A 58 -20.79 -14.55 3.05
CA TRP A 58 -19.62 -14.78 2.19
C TRP A 58 -19.83 -15.99 1.29
N LYS A 59 -20.21 -17.14 1.87
CA LYS A 59 -20.40 -18.39 1.11
C LYS A 59 -21.55 -18.31 0.11
N ASP A 60 -22.64 -17.62 0.46
CA ASP A 60 -23.82 -17.46 -0.42
C ASP A 60 -23.60 -16.42 -1.54
N THR A 61 -22.63 -15.52 -1.38
CA THR A 61 -22.41 -14.42 -2.33
C THR A 61 -21.14 -14.58 -3.16
N ILE A 62 -20.02 -14.94 -2.52
CA ILE A 62 -18.70 -14.97 -3.14
C ILE A 62 -18.41 -16.36 -3.68
N ASP A 63 -18.09 -17.31 -2.82
CA ASP A 63 -17.81 -18.70 -3.20
C ASP A 63 -17.88 -19.56 -1.94
N ALA A 64 -18.69 -20.62 -2.00
CA ALA A 64 -18.91 -21.55 -0.89
C ALA A 64 -17.64 -22.28 -0.43
N SER A 65 -16.63 -22.38 -1.31
CA SER A 65 -15.34 -23.01 -1.04
C SER A 65 -14.25 -22.04 -0.62
N SER A 66 -14.50 -20.72 -0.68
CA SER A 66 -13.55 -19.68 -0.30
C SER A 66 -13.87 -19.06 1.05
N ASN A 67 -12.92 -18.32 1.60
CA ASN A 67 -13.11 -17.43 2.74
C ASN A 67 -12.11 -16.25 2.66
N PRO A 68 -12.18 -15.25 3.57
CA PRO A 68 -11.27 -14.10 3.53
C PRO A 68 -9.77 -14.44 3.57
N THR A 69 -9.38 -15.60 4.10
CA THR A 69 -7.97 -16.02 4.18
C THR A 69 -7.36 -16.29 2.81
N ASP A 70 -8.18 -16.62 1.80
CA ASP A 70 -7.71 -16.79 0.42
C ASP A 70 -7.24 -15.47 -0.21
N TRP A 71 -7.71 -14.33 0.33
CA TRP A 71 -7.38 -12.99 -0.18
C TRP A 71 -6.40 -12.24 0.71
N PHE A 72 -6.53 -12.40 2.04
CA PHE A 72 -5.77 -11.61 3.01
C PHE A 72 -4.80 -12.44 3.87
N GLY A 73 -4.85 -13.77 3.75
CA GLY A 73 -4.02 -14.70 4.51
C GLY A 73 -4.30 -14.72 6.01
N GLY A 74 -3.59 -15.61 6.73
CA GLY A 74 -3.67 -15.74 8.19
C GLY A 74 -5.09 -15.98 8.71
N ASP A 75 -5.40 -15.45 9.89
CA ASP A 75 -6.71 -15.57 10.56
C ASP A 75 -7.71 -14.49 10.10
N SER A 76 -7.68 -14.07 8.83
CA SER A 76 -8.52 -12.97 8.34
C SER A 76 -10.02 -13.31 8.25
N ASP A 77 -10.39 -14.57 8.41
CA ASP A 77 -11.77 -15.03 8.61
C ASP A 77 -12.26 -14.87 10.07
N THR A 78 -11.45 -14.31 10.97
CA THR A 78 -11.80 -14.18 12.39
C THR A 78 -11.96 -12.72 12.81
N ILE A 79 -13.13 -12.37 13.35
CA ILE A 79 -13.39 -11.01 13.87
C ILE A 79 -12.40 -10.69 14.99
N GLY A 80 -11.77 -9.51 14.91
CA GLY A 80 -10.77 -9.03 15.85
C GLY A 80 -9.34 -9.49 15.54
N ALA A 81 -9.13 -10.38 14.55
CA ALA A 81 -7.80 -10.68 14.06
C ALA A 81 -7.14 -9.43 13.48
N LYS A 82 -5.82 -9.31 13.70
CA LYS A 82 -5.05 -8.12 13.31
C LYS A 82 -3.85 -8.49 12.46
N SER A 83 -3.59 -7.70 11.42
CA SER A 83 -2.35 -7.70 10.66
C SER A 83 -1.61 -6.38 10.87
N LYS A 84 -0.34 -6.34 10.51
CA LYS A 84 0.49 -5.15 10.63
C LYS A 84 1.34 -5.01 9.39
N THR A 85 1.36 -3.82 8.81
CA THR A 85 2.30 -3.46 7.74
C THR A 85 3.13 -2.27 8.22
N THR A 86 4.45 -2.36 8.06
CA THR A 86 5.39 -1.30 8.43
C THR A 86 6.14 -0.82 7.21
N VAL A 87 6.01 0.46 6.91
CA VAL A 87 6.76 1.13 5.86
C VAL A 87 8.11 1.55 6.44
N LEU A 88 9.19 1.05 5.85
CA LEU A 88 10.57 1.32 6.25
C LEU A 88 11.23 2.42 5.40
N GLY A 89 10.71 2.63 4.19
CA GLY A 89 11.19 3.64 3.26
C GLY A 89 10.61 3.43 1.87
N VAL A 90 10.94 4.33 0.97
CA VAL A 90 10.49 4.30 -0.42
C VAL A 90 11.73 4.40 -1.30
N GLY A 91 11.93 3.40 -2.15
CA GLY A 91 12.93 3.44 -3.19
C GLY A 91 12.31 3.83 -4.52
N ASP A 92 13.15 4.39 -5.39
CA ASP A 92 12.85 4.63 -6.79
C ASP A 92 13.66 3.67 -7.64
N GLY A 93 13.05 3.08 -8.66
CA GLY A 93 13.73 2.11 -9.51
C GLY A 93 13.02 1.86 -10.83
N GLY A 94 13.68 1.06 -11.66
CA GLY A 94 13.14 0.52 -12.89
C GLY A 94 13.07 -1.00 -12.85
N SER A 95 12.12 -1.59 -13.56
CA SER A 95 12.04 -3.03 -13.79
C SER A 95 11.82 -3.31 -15.26
N SER A 96 12.36 -4.42 -15.74
CA SER A 96 12.05 -4.90 -17.10
C SER A 96 10.73 -5.67 -17.12
N THR A 97 10.11 -5.84 -18.31
CA THR A 97 8.94 -6.70 -18.51
C THR A 97 9.13 -8.09 -17.90
N ARG A 98 10.32 -8.67 -18.03
CA ARG A 98 10.67 -9.97 -17.43
C ARG A 98 10.46 -9.96 -15.92
N SER A 99 10.96 -8.95 -15.22
CA SER A 99 10.80 -8.85 -13.77
C SER A 99 9.34 -8.66 -13.40
N MET A 100 8.61 -7.83 -14.16
CA MET A 100 7.17 -7.61 -13.98
C MET A 100 6.37 -8.90 -14.17
N PHE A 101 6.70 -9.73 -15.16
CA PHE A 101 6.02 -11.01 -15.36
C PHE A 101 6.19 -11.95 -14.18
N ASN A 102 7.40 -12.01 -13.60
CA ASN A 102 7.64 -12.84 -12.43
C ASN A 102 6.88 -12.33 -11.19
N TRP A 103 6.91 -11.02 -10.96
CA TRP A 103 6.32 -10.38 -9.77
C TRP A 103 4.79 -10.31 -9.80
N LEU A 104 4.19 -10.17 -10.98
CA LEU A 104 2.75 -10.11 -11.15
C LEU A 104 2.24 -11.50 -11.55
N PHE A 105 2.30 -11.81 -12.84
CA PHE A 105 1.53 -12.92 -13.40
C PHE A 105 2.02 -14.29 -12.96
N TYR A 106 3.34 -14.52 -12.88
CA TYR A 106 3.83 -15.85 -12.50
C TYR A 106 3.55 -16.14 -11.04
N SER A 107 3.63 -15.10 -10.19
CA SER A 107 3.24 -15.20 -8.79
C SER A 107 1.73 -15.38 -8.62
N TRP A 108 0.91 -14.71 -9.42
CA TRP A 108 -0.57 -14.76 -9.31
C TRP A 108 -1.19 -16.07 -9.78
N PHE A 109 -0.51 -16.78 -10.68
CA PHE A 109 -1.03 -17.98 -11.35
C PHE A 109 -0.11 -19.20 -11.18
N ASP A 110 0.85 -19.14 -10.25
CA ASP A 110 1.83 -20.19 -9.98
C ASP A 110 2.50 -20.74 -11.25
N VAL A 111 2.84 -19.83 -12.18
CA VAL A 111 3.36 -20.21 -13.50
C VAL A 111 4.71 -20.91 -13.35
N ASN A 112 4.81 -22.13 -13.87
CA ASN A 112 6.05 -22.87 -13.88
C ASN A 112 7.01 -22.35 -14.97
N GLY A 113 7.84 -21.36 -14.60
CA GLY A 113 8.84 -20.78 -15.51
C GLY A 113 9.88 -21.77 -16.06
N SER A 114 10.09 -22.91 -15.40
CA SER A 114 11.02 -23.94 -15.89
C SER A 114 10.43 -24.68 -17.11
N ILE A 115 9.14 -24.98 -17.11
CA ILE A 115 8.44 -25.58 -18.26
C ILE A 115 8.49 -24.63 -19.46
N LEU A 116 8.17 -23.35 -19.25
CA LEU A 116 8.26 -22.31 -20.27
C LEU A 116 9.66 -22.24 -20.88
N SER A 117 10.70 -22.22 -20.05
CA SER A 117 12.09 -22.15 -20.52
C SER A 117 12.51 -23.38 -21.34
N GLN A 118 12.02 -24.58 -21.00
CA GLN A 118 12.31 -25.81 -21.75
C GLN A 118 11.69 -25.78 -23.16
N HIS A 119 10.63 -25.01 -23.34
CA HIS A 119 9.91 -24.86 -24.61
C HIS A 119 10.30 -23.57 -25.35
N GLY A 120 11.42 -22.94 -24.99
CA GLY A 120 11.96 -21.77 -25.70
C GLY A 120 11.49 -20.42 -25.16
N TYR A 121 10.52 -20.39 -24.24
CA TYR A 121 10.00 -19.17 -23.61
C TYR A 121 10.81 -18.78 -22.36
N SER A 122 12.13 -18.74 -22.52
CA SER A 122 13.05 -18.39 -21.44
C SER A 122 13.00 -16.89 -21.12
N ASN A 123 13.67 -16.50 -20.04
CA ASN A 123 13.89 -15.09 -19.70
C ASN A 123 14.49 -14.28 -20.85
N SER A 124 15.38 -14.87 -21.66
CA SER A 124 15.98 -14.20 -22.82
C SER A 124 14.96 -13.99 -23.95
N TYR A 125 13.98 -14.88 -24.11
CA TYR A 125 12.88 -14.69 -25.05
C TYR A 125 12.10 -13.43 -24.69
N ILE A 126 11.67 -13.33 -23.43
CA ILE A 126 10.88 -12.18 -22.95
C ILE A 126 11.66 -10.88 -23.15
N SER A 127 12.93 -10.83 -22.76
CA SER A 127 13.77 -9.63 -22.93
C SER A 127 13.97 -9.20 -24.38
N ASN A 128 13.90 -10.13 -25.35
CA ASN A 128 14.10 -9.82 -26.76
C ASN A 128 12.81 -9.34 -27.45
N TYR A 129 11.66 -9.92 -27.09
CA TYR A 129 10.38 -9.63 -27.75
C TYR A 129 9.55 -8.57 -27.00
N TYR A 130 9.79 -8.38 -25.71
CA TYR A 130 9.11 -7.38 -24.87
C TYR A 130 10.15 -6.54 -24.10
N PRO A 131 10.93 -5.69 -24.78
CA PRO A 131 12.06 -4.97 -24.19
C PRO A 131 11.63 -3.68 -23.45
N ASN A 132 10.45 -3.69 -22.81
CA ASN A 132 9.96 -2.53 -22.07
C ASN A 132 10.58 -2.48 -20.67
N ASP A 133 10.88 -1.27 -20.23
CA ASP A 133 11.29 -0.94 -18.87
C ASP A 133 10.22 -0.05 -18.23
N TYR A 134 9.94 -0.30 -16.96
CA TYR A 134 8.88 0.31 -16.17
C TYR A 134 9.51 1.07 -15.02
N ILE A 135 9.13 2.34 -14.84
CA ILE A 135 9.61 3.15 -13.73
C ILE A 135 8.60 3.01 -12.60
N MET A 136 9.08 2.71 -11.39
CA MET A 136 8.21 2.38 -10.28
C MET A 136 8.70 2.98 -8.96
N TRP A 137 7.74 3.23 -8.07
CA TRP A 137 8.01 3.34 -6.64
C TRP A 137 8.06 1.95 -6.03
N GLY A 138 9.12 1.68 -5.28
CA GLY A 138 9.34 0.43 -4.54
C GLY A 138 9.33 0.68 -3.04
N PRO A 139 8.15 0.75 -2.38
CA PRO A 139 8.07 0.79 -0.93
C PRO A 139 8.72 -0.43 -0.30
N ARG A 140 9.58 -0.20 0.68
CA ARG A 140 10.14 -1.25 1.54
C ARG A 140 9.17 -1.49 2.68
N LEU A 141 8.45 -2.60 2.62
CA LEU A 141 7.46 -2.98 3.62
C LEU A 141 7.92 -4.20 4.42
N THR A 142 7.55 -4.23 5.69
CA THR A 142 7.53 -5.45 6.51
C THR A 142 6.10 -5.72 6.92
N SER A 143 5.60 -6.91 6.59
CA SER A 143 4.22 -7.29 6.84
C SER A 143 4.13 -8.47 7.79
N TRP A 144 3.07 -8.49 8.59
CA TRP A 144 2.66 -9.61 9.42
C TRP A 144 1.22 -9.92 9.07
N SER A 145 0.96 -11.17 8.70
CA SER A 145 -0.37 -11.68 8.37
C SER A 145 -1.35 -11.51 9.53
N PHE A 146 -2.65 -11.62 9.22
CA PHE A 146 -3.71 -11.58 10.22
C PHE A 146 -3.52 -12.68 11.26
N ARG A 147 -3.62 -12.30 12.54
CA ARG A 147 -3.58 -13.23 13.67
C ARG A 147 -4.42 -12.73 14.84
N THR A 148 -4.93 -13.65 15.66
CA THR A 148 -5.62 -13.29 16.91
C THR A 148 -4.67 -13.01 18.07
N GLU A 149 -3.44 -13.50 17.98
CA GLU A 149 -2.41 -13.32 19.01
C GLU A 149 -1.65 -11.98 18.87
N PRO A 150 -1.06 -11.44 19.97
CA PRO A 150 -0.24 -10.25 19.91
C PRO A 150 0.94 -10.39 18.93
N PHE A 151 1.29 -9.29 18.27
CA PHE A 151 2.43 -9.29 17.35
C PHE A 151 3.74 -9.60 18.09
N ASN A 152 4.47 -10.63 17.63
CA ASN A 152 5.85 -10.82 18.06
C ASN A 152 6.75 -9.74 17.45
N ASN A 153 6.92 -8.62 18.18
CA ASN A 153 7.74 -7.50 17.75
C ASN A 153 9.25 -7.80 17.76
N TYR A 154 9.67 -8.98 18.22
CA TYR A 154 11.08 -9.41 18.27
C TYR A 154 11.45 -10.37 17.14
N SER A 155 10.49 -10.85 16.36
CA SER A 155 10.81 -11.60 15.16
C SER A 155 11.27 -10.62 14.09
N ASN A 156 12.55 -10.67 13.72
CA ASN A 156 13.09 -10.05 12.50
C ASN A 156 12.59 -10.75 11.22
N TYR A 157 11.43 -11.38 11.29
CA TYR A 157 10.83 -12.03 10.12
C TYR A 157 10.26 -10.93 9.25
N GLU A 158 11.13 -10.38 8.41
CA GLU A 158 10.73 -9.85 7.13
C GLU A 158 10.19 -11.06 6.36
N GLU A 159 8.88 -11.12 6.11
CA GLU A 159 8.47 -11.69 4.83
C GLU A 159 8.82 -10.61 3.81
N PRO A 160 9.94 -10.72 3.08
CA PRO A 160 10.13 -9.91 1.90
C PRO A 160 9.08 -10.37 0.89
N SER A 161 7.87 -9.83 0.99
CA SER A 161 6.94 -9.93 -0.12
C SER A 161 7.59 -9.20 -1.29
N MET A 162 7.91 -9.98 -2.32
CA MET A 162 8.81 -9.59 -3.40
C MET A 162 8.21 -8.56 -4.35
N SER A 163 7.07 -7.94 -4.07
CA SER A 163 6.35 -7.17 -5.09
C SER A 163 5.52 -6.00 -4.58
N TYR A 164 5.98 -5.28 -3.56
CA TYR A 164 5.36 -3.99 -3.24
C TYR A 164 5.95 -2.91 -4.16
N PHE A 165 5.36 -2.75 -5.34
CA PHE A 165 5.68 -1.65 -6.24
C PHE A 165 4.40 -1.00 -6.79
N LEU A 166 4.52 0.27 -7.19
CA LEU A 166 3.53 0.99 -7.95
C LEU A 166 4.21 1.58 -9.19
N PHE A 167 3.60 1.40 -10.35
CA PHE A 167 3.98 2.09 -11.57
C PHE A 167 3.93 3.60 -11.36
N ARG A 168 4.80 4.33 -12.05
CA ARG A 168 4.78 5.80 -11.95
C ARG A 168 3.72 6.41 -12.84
N GLU A 169 3.54 5.82 -14.01
CA GLU A 169 2.64 6.34 -15.02
C GLU A 169 1.50 5.35 -15.25
N PRO A 170 0.23 5.78 -15.20
CA PRO A 170 -0.92 4.90 -15.43
C PRO A 170 -0.83 4.08 -16.72
N LEU A 171 -0.26 4.64 -17.78
CA LEU A 171 -0.08 3.95 -19.07
C LEU A 171 0.77 2.66 -18.95
N GLU A 172 1.67 2.59 -17.97
CA GLU A 172 2.48 1.39 -17.73
C GLU A 172 1.63 0.16 -17.37
N PHE A 173 0.45 0.34 -16.76
CA PHE A 173 -0.50 -0.74 -16.50
C PHE A 173 -1.02 -1.37 -17.80
N GLN A 174 -1.35 -0.54 -18.79
CA GLN A 174 -1.83 -1.02 -20.09
C GLN A 174 -0.70 -1.75 -20.82
N THR A 175 0.49 -1.17 -20.87
CA THR A 175 1.65 -1.76 -21.54
C THR A 175 1.97 -3.15 -20.98
N ILE A 176 2.05 -3.30 -19.65
CA ILE A 176 2.40 -4.60 -19.06
C ILE A 176 1.31 -5.65 -19.26
N LEU A 177 0.03 -5.24 -19.23
CA LEU A 177 -1.10 -6.14 -19.49
C LEU A 177 -1.07 -6.62 -20.94
N PHE A 178 -0.82 -5.72 -21.89
CA PHE A 178 -0.76 -6.07 -23.32
C PHE A 178 0.44 -6.96 -23.64
N ASP A 179 1.62 -6.65 -23.11
CA ASP A 179 2.81 -7.50 -23.23
C ASP A 179 2.51 -8.92 -22.69
N TYR A 180 1.85 -9.01 -21.53
CA TYR A 180 1.50 -10.30 -20.92
C TYR A 180 0.50 -11.08 -21.76
N ASN A 181 -0.60 -10.46 -22.18
CA ASN A 181 -1.64 -11.14 -22.95
C ASN A 181 -1.13 -11.60 -24.32
N ASP A 182 -0.28 -10.80 -24.97
CA ASP A 182 0.39 -11.20 -26.22
C ASP A 182 1.29 -12.42 -25.98
N PHE A 183 2.15 -12.36 -24.96
CA PHE A 183 3.01 -13.48 -24.59
C PHE A 183 2.23 -14.75 -24.24
N ALA A 184 1.19 -14.61 -23.41
CA ALA A 184 0.31 -15.71 -23.02
C ALA A 184 -0.41 -16.30 -24.24
N ALA A 185 -0.83 -15.49 -25.20
CA ALA A 185 -1.43 -15.97 -26.45
C ALA A 185 -0.43 -16.77 -27.31
N VAL A 186 0.83 -16.33 -27.39
CA VAL A 186 1.89 -17.09 -28.07
C VAL A 186 2.09 -18.46 -27.40
N VAL A 187 2.25 -18.47 -26.08
CA VAL A 187 2.44 -19.70 -25.28
C VAL A 187 1.25 -20.65 -25.40
N ASN A 188 0.03 -20.11 -25.30
CA ASN A 188 -1.21 -20.90 -25.39
C ASN A 188 -1.44 -21.52 -26.77
N ASN A 189 -0.84 -20.97 -27.82
CA ASN A 189 -0.91 -21.51 -29.18
C ASN A 189 0.22 -22.51 -29.50
N ASP A 190 1.14 -22.75 -28.56
CA ASP A 190 2.20 -23.73 -28.73
C ASP A 190 1.67 -25.17 -28.54
N THR A 191 1.70 -25.94 -29.63
CA THR A 191 1.18 -27.33 -29.63
C THR A 191 1.88 -28.27 -28.63
N ALA A 192 3.15 -28.04 -28.30
CA ALA A 192 3.88 -28.86 -27.34
C ALA A 192 3.44 -28.56 -25.90
N LEU A 193 3.19 -27.28 -25.58
CA LEU A 193 2.67 -26.87 -24.28
C LEU A 193 1.20 -27.28 -24.11
N GLN A 194 0.39 -27.17 -25.17
CA GLN A 194 -0.98 -27.69 -25.18
C GLN A 194 -1.02 -29.21 -24.91
N ALA A 195 -0.07 -29.98 -25.45
CA ALA A 195 0.00 -31.43 -25.26
C ALA A 195 0.23 -31.84 -23.80
N ILE A 196 0.77 -30.95 -22.96
CA ILE A 196 0.95 -31.16 -21.52
C ILE A 196 -0.08 -30.39 -20.67
N ASN A 197 -1.16 -29.89 -21.30
CA ASN A 197 -2.19 -29.05 -20.67
C ASN A 197 -1.63 -27.81 -19.95
N PHE A 198 -0.54 -27.25 -20.47
CA PHE A 198 -0.02 -25.98 -19.97
C PHE A 198 -0.74 -24.83 -20.67
N SER A 199 -1.32 -23.93 -19.88
CA SER A 199 -1.97 -22.71 -20.39
C SER A 199 -1.73 -21.55 -19.44
N MET A 200 -1.58 -20.36 -19.99
CA MET A 200 -1.52 -19.10 -19.28
C MET A 200 -2.87 -18.38 -19.38
N PRO A 201 -3.39 -17.79 -18.30
CA PRO A 201 -4.63 -17.03 -18.37
C PRO A 201 -4.46 -15.77 -19.21
N ILE A 202 -5.53 -15.36 -19.89
CA ILE A 202 -5.64 -14.06 -20.56
C ILE A 202 -6.50 -13.18 -19.66
N LEU A 203 -6.07 -11.95 -19.41
CA LEU A 203 -6.73 -11.03 -18.50
C LEU A 203 -7.35 -9.84 -19.23
N ASN A 204 -8.51 -9.38 -18.77
CA ASN A 204 -8.99 -8.04 -19.13
C ASN A 204 -8.50 -6.98 -18.10
N GLY A 205 -8.80 -5.70 -18.37
CA GLY A 205 -8.41 -4.60 -17.50
C GLY A 205 -8.97 -4.71 -16.08
N ASP A 206 -10.24 -5.10 -15.93
CA ASP A 206 -10.90 -5.30 -14.63
C ASP A 206 -10.21 -6.38 -13.80
N GLU A 207 -9.87 -7.53 -14.39
CA GLU A 207 -9.21 -8.65 -13.74
C GLU A 207 -7.77 -8.33 -13.35
N PHE A 208 -7.04 -7.66 -14.25
CA PHE A 208 -5.68 -7.21 -13.99
C PHE A 208 -5.64 -6.22 -12.83
N LEU A 209 -6.49 -5.19 -12.87
CA LEU A 209 -6.53 -4.18 -11.81
C LEU A 209 -7.00 -4.76 -10.49
N TRP A 210 -7.99 -5.67 -10.50
CA TRP A 210 -8.45 -6.37 -9.32
C TRP A 210 -7.31 -7.11 -8.60
N ARG A 211 -6.56 -7.94 -9.33
CA ARG A 211 -5.40 -8.67 -8.77
C ARG A 211 -4.32 -7.70 -8.28
N PHE A 212 -4.07 -6.65 -9.04
CA PHE A 212 -3.09 -5.63 -8.65
C PHE A 212 -3.48 -4.92 -7.36
N ILE A 213 -4.75 -4.54 -7.17
CA ILE A 213 -5.21 -3.82 -5.99
C ILE A 213 -5.30 -4.73 -4.76
N LEU A 214 -5.73 -5.99 -4.93
CA LEU A 214 -5.86 -6.94 -3.83
C LEU A 214 -4.53 -7.17 -3.08
N ASP A 215 -3.41 -7.16 -3.82
CA ASP A 215 -2.06 -7.36 -3.28
C ASP A 215 -1.38 -6.06 -2.80
N ARG A 216 -2.11 -4.94 -2.64
CA ARG A 216 -1.51 -3.62 -2.38
C ARG A 216 -2.17 -2.85 -1.25
N ASP A 217 -1.38 -2.65 -0.20
CA ASP A 217 -1.70 -1.80 0.96
C ASP A 217 -1.47 -0.30 0.72
N VAL A 218 -0.92 0.08 -0.45
CA VAL A 218 -0.43 1.43 -0.72
C VAL A 218 -0.87 1.95 -2.09
N MET A 219 -1.02 3.26 -2.20
CA MET A 219 -1.47 3.94 -3.41
C MET A 219 -0.77 5.30 -3.61
N VAL A 220 -0.73 5.75 -4.85
CA VAL A 220 -0.12 7.02 -5.26
C VAL A 220 -1.09 8.18 -5.06
N THR A 221 -0.57 9.37 -4.77
CA THR A 221 -1.36 10.60 -4.63
C THR A 221 -1.16 11.54 -5.83
N PRO A 222 -2.20 12.29 -6.28
CA PRO A 222 -3.60 12.25 -5.85
C PRO A 222 -4.32 10.95 -6.29
N ILE A 223 -4.86 10.21 -5.32
CA ILE A 223 -5.40 8.85 -5.53
C ILE A 223 -6.51 8.81 -6.57
N ASN A 224 -7.43 9.77 -6.48
CA ASN A 224 -8.58 9.84 -7.38
C ASN A 224 -8.15 10.01 -8.84
N ILE A 225 -7.22 10.93 -9.12
CA ILE A 225 -6.74 11.22 -10.47
C ILE A 225 -5.97 10.01 -11.00
N TYR A 226 -5.02 9.51 -10.21
CA TYR A 226 -4.19 8.37 -10.59
C TYR A 226 -5.03 7.14 -10.93
N LEU A 227 -5.94 6.73 -10.03
CA LEU A 227 -6.78 5.56 -10.26
C LEU A 227 -7.79 5.78 -11.39
N THR A 228 -8.30 7.01 -11.57
CA THR A 228 -9.19 7.33 -12.71
C THR A 228 -8.45 7.15 -14.04
N GLU A 229 -7.20 7.59 -14.13
CA GLU A 229 -6.40 7.37 -15.33
C GLU A 229 -6.08 5.89 -15.54
N VAL A 230 -5.76 5.14 -14.47
CA VAL A 230 -5.53 3.69 -14.55
C VAL A 230 -6.76 2.94 -15.08
N ILE A 231 -7.96 3.20 -14.54
CA ILE A 231 -9.18 2.52 -15.05
C ILE A 231 -9.48 2.88 -16.50
N ASN A 232 -9.18 4.12 -16.91
CA ASN A 232 -9.43 4.57 -18.28
C ASN A 232 -8.47 3.91 -19.27
N VAL A 233 -7.17 3.84 -18.97
CA VAL A 233 -6.19 3.20 -19.87
C VAL A 233 -6.35 1.68 -19.91
N LEU A 234 -6.83 1.07 -18.84
CA LEU A 234 -7.16 -0.35 -18.80
C LEU A 234 -8.54 -0.67 -19.38
N GLU A 235 -9.33 0.35 -19.73
CA GLU A 235 -10.71 0.21 -20.23
C GLU A 235 -11.58 -0.64 -19.29
N CYS A 236 -11.45 -0.43 -17.97
CA CYS A 236 -12.21 -1.15 -16.96
C CYS A 236 -13.71 -0.81 -17.04
N GLU A 237 -14.58 -1.82 -17.02
CA GLU A 237 -16.03 -1.63 -17.09
C GLU A 237 -16.70 -1.75 -15.71
N ASN A 238 -16.10 -2.53 -14.81
CA ASN A 238 -16.70 -2.93 -13.53
C ASN A 238 -16.00 -2.27 -12.33
N VAL A 239 -15.32 -1.15 -12.57
CA VAL A 239 -14.58 -0.39 -11.55
C VAL A 239 -14.99 1.07 -11.58
N THR A 240 -15.21 1.65 -10.41
CA THR A 240 -15.48 3.09 -10.27
C THR A 240 -14.64 3.70 -9.16
N ILE A 241 -14.36 5.00 -9.28
CA ILE A 241 -13.61 5.78 -8.28
C ILE A 241 -14.55 6.80 -7.63
N GLN A 242 -14.52 6.85 -6.30
CA GLN A 242 -15.20 7.85 -5.48
C GLN A 242 -14.19 8.44 -4.51
N GLU A 243 -13.71 9.65 -4.78
CA GLU A 243 -12.65 10.30 -4.00
C GLU A 243 -11.41 9.39 -3.88
N ASN A 244 -11.04 8.99 -2.66
CA ASN A 244 -9.91 8.12 -2.33
C ASN A 244 -10.26 6.63 -2.31
N LYS A 245 -11.43 6.25 -2.84
CA LYS A 245 -11.95 4.90 -2.81
C LYS A 245 -12.14 4.34 -4.21
N ILE A 246 -11.67 3.11 -4.40
CA ILE A 246 -11.91 2.29 -5.59
C ILE A 246 -12.94 1.22 -5.26
N ILE A 247 -13.90 1.05 -6.16
CA ILE A 247 -15.07 0.18 -5.98
C ILE A 247 -15.13 -0.78 -7.15
N PHE A 248 -14.99 -2.07 -6.87
CA PHE A 248 -15.13 -3.16 -7.84
C PHE A 248 -16.53 -3.77 -7.74
N MET A 249 -17.21 -3.93 -8.87
CA MET A 249 -18.31 -4.86 -9.02
C MET A 249 -17.76 -6.21 -9.47
N ARG A 250 -18.09 -7.28 -8.76
CA ARG A 250 -17.59 -8.63 -9.02
C ARG A 250 -18.75 -9.61 -9.00
N PHE A 251 -18.50 -10.78 -9.58
CA PHE A 251 -19.47 -11.87 -9.64
C PHE A 251 -18.81 -13.13 -9.07
N GLY A 252 -19.40 -13.66 -8.03
CA GLY A 252 -19.12 -14.98 -7.48
C GLY A 252 -20.33 -15.88 -7.71
N GLU A 253 -20.84 -16.50 -6.64
CA GLU A 253 -22.19 -17.09 -6.63
C GLU A 253 -23.26 -16.04 -6.96
N LYS A 254 -23.07 -14.80 -6.49
CA LYS A 254 -23.91 -13.63 -6.77
C LYS A 254 -23.03 -12.41 -7.07
N ALA A 255 -23.66 -11.35 -7.58
CA ALA A 255 -23.00 -10.06 -7.71
C ALA A 255 -22.69 -9.47 -6.34
N TYR A 256 -21.50 -8.89 -6.19
CA TYR A 256 -21.05 -8.25 -4.96
C TYR A 256 -20.14 -7.07 -5.26
N THR A 257 -20.01 -6.18 -4.29
CA THR A 257 -19.16 -5.00 -4.38
C THR A 257 -18.03 -5.10 -3.38
N MET A 258 -16.83 -4.74 -3.81
CA MET A 258 -15.67 -4.61 -2.94
C MET A 258 -15.08 -3.20 -3.04
N GLU A 259 -14.94 -2.56 -1.90
CA GLU A 259 -14.48 -1.18 -1.77
C GLU A 259 -13.14 -1.16 -1.04
N PHE A 260 -12.13 -0.52 -1.65
CA PHE A 260 -10.85 -0.22 -1.00
C PHE A 260 -10.73 1.29 -0.86
N THR A 261 -10.63 1.78 0.38
CA THR A 261 -10.44 3.21 0.66
C THR A 261 -9.03 3.44 1.16
N TYR A 262 -8.33 4.42 0.59
CA TYR A 262 -6.98 4.81 1.01
C TYR A 262 -7.02 6.12 1.77
N ASN A 263 -6.22 6.30 2.82
CA ASN A 263 -6.14 7.58 3.52
C ASN A 263 -5.35 8.62 2.70
N SER A 264 -5.24 9.85 3.22
CA SER A 264 -4.58 10.97 2.54
C SER A 264 -3.09 10.75 2.26
N LEU A 265 -2.44 9.78 2.91
CA LEU A 265 -1.04 9.41 2.69
C LEU A 265 -0.90 8.28 1.67
N GLY A 266 -2.00 7.74 1.15
CA GLY A 266 -1.97 6.60 0.23
C GLY A 266 -1.90 5.24 0.92
N LEU A 267 -2.06 5.14 2.25
CA LEU A 267 -2.14 3.84 2.93
C LEU A 267 -3.58 3.33 2.92
N LEU A 268 -3.77 2.02 2.78
CA LEU A 268 -5.07 1.38 2.85
C LEU A 268 -5.71 1.67 4.23
N ASP A 269 -6.94 2.19 4.19
CA ASP A 269 -7.70 2.59 5.37
C ASP A 269 -8.79 1.57 5.69
N THR A 270 -9.62 1.26 4.71
CA THR A 270 -10.71 0.28 4.88
C THR A 270 -10.86 -0.59 3.66
N VAL A 271 -11.25 -1.85 3.91
CA VAL A 271 -11.74 -2.78 2.90
C VAL A 271 -13.14 -3.18 3.31
N ILE A 272 -14.10 -3.07 2.39
CA ILE A 272 -15.50 -3.40 2.64
C ILE A 272 -16.00 -4.31 1.52
N VAL A 273 -16.65 -5.41 1.88
CA VAL A 273 -17.33 -6.30 0.94
C VAL A 273 -18.82 -6.27 1.24
N LYS A 274 -19.64 -6.14 0.20
CA LYS A 274 -21.10 -6.10 0.30
C LYS A 274 -21.75 -6.97 -0.76
N ASN A 275 -22.89 -7.55 -0.44
CA ASN A 275 -23.71 -8.25 -1.43
C ASN A 275 -24.42 -7.26 -2.37
N ASN A 276 -25.16 -7.80 -3.34
CA ASN A 276 -26.01 -7.06 -4.28
C ASN A 276 -27.07 -6.16 -3.60
N ASP A 277 -27.55 -6.52 -2.41
CA ASP A 277 -28.49 -5.73 -1.61
C ASP A 277 -27.79 -4.65 -0.75
N ASN A 278 -26.47 -4.47 -0.94
CA ASN A 278 -25.62 -3.53 -0.21
C ASN A 278 -25.53 -3.85 1.31
N ASN A 279 -25.85 -5.09 1.71
CA ASN A 279 -25.58 -5.61 3.05
C ASN A 279 -24.09 -5.89 3.21
N LEU A 280 -23.54 -5.52 4.36
CA LEU A 280 -22.15 -5.76 4.70
C LEU A 280 -21.90 -7.27 4.89
N ILE A 281 -20.87 -7.80 4.24
CA ILE A 281 -20.40 -9.19 4.41
C ILE A 281 -19.08 -9.20 5.17
N TYR A 282 -18.16 -8.29 4.84
CA TYR A 282 -16.82 -8.29 5.41
C TYR A 282 -16.27 -6.87 5.54
N LYS A 283 -15.49 -6.62 6.60
CA LYS A 283 -14.89 -5.32 6.85
C LYS A 283 -13.53 -5.42 7.53
N ILE A 284 -12.52 -4.84 6.89
CA ILE A 284 -11.24 -4.50 7.51
C ILE A 284 -11.19 -2.99 7.74
N THR A 285 -10.71 -2.57 8.90
CA THR A 285 -10.35 -1.17 9.16
C THR A 285 -8.92 -1.08 9.63
N SER A 286 -8.26 0.02 9.35
CA SER A 286 -6.89 0.24 9.77
C SER A 286 -6.77 1.32 10.84
N SER A 287 -5.65 1.30 11.55
CA SER A 287 -5.29 2.28 12.57
C SER A 287 -3.79 2.54 12.53
N ASN A 288 -3.40 3.79 12.70
CA ASN A 288 -2.01 4.20 12.62
C ASN A 288 -1.42 4.42 14.01
N LEU A 289 -0.30 3.75 14.31
CA LEU A 289 0.35 3.82 15.63
C LEU A 289 0.93 5.21 15.97
N LYS A 290 1.27 6.05 14.97
CA LYS A 290 1.78 7.41 15.22
C LYS A 290 0.77 8.24 16.02
N PHE A 291 -0.52 8.14 15.70
CA PHE A 291 -1.56 8.87 16.45
C PHE A 291 -1.63 8.44 17.91
N VAL A 292 -1.47 7.14 18.19
CA VAL A 292 -1.44 6.63 19.58
C VAL A 292 -0.27 7.23 20.35
N VAL A 293 0.92 7.28 19.73
CA VAL A 293 2.11 7.90 20.34
C VAL A 293 1.89 9.39 20.61
N TYR A 294 1.32 10.14 19.66
CA TYR A 294 1.02 11.56 19.86
C TYR A 294 0.00 11.80 20.97
N ILE A 295 -1.01 10.95 21.11
CA ILE A 295 -1.97 11.01 22.22
C ILE A 295 -1.25 10.79 23.56
N ILE A 296 -0.38 9.78 23.66
CA ILE A 296 0.39 9.51 24.88
C ILE A 296 1.28 10.70 25.25
N ILE A 297 1.98 11.29 24.26
CA ILE A 297 2.80 12.48 24.46
C ILE A 297 1.95 13.67 24.92
N GLY A 298 0.79 13.91 24.29
CA GLY A 298 -0.13 14.99 24.64
C GLY A 298 -0.65 14.87 26.07
N ILE A 299 -1.10 13.68 26.48
CA ILE A 299 -1.55 13.40 27.85
C ILE A 299 -0.40 13.62 28.84
N SER A 300 0.79 13.11 28.53
CA SER A 300 1.96 13.24 29.39
C SER A 300 2.37 14.70 29.60
N LEU A 301 2.40 15.49 28.52
CA LEU A 301 2.68 16.94 28.57
C LEU A 301 1.61 17.69 29.35
N GLY A 302 0.33 17.35 29.17
CA GLY A 302 -0.78 17.95 29.92
C GLY A 302 -0.64 17.74 31.43
N VAL A 303 -0.28 16.53 31.85
CA VAL A 303 -0.03 16.21 33.28
C VAL A 303 1.16 17.02 33.83
N ILE A 304 2.27 17.09 33.08
CA ILE A 304 3.45 17.86 33.50
C ILE A 304 3.12 19.34 33.67
N LEU A 305 2.44 19.95 32.69
CA LEU A 305 2.03 21.35 32.75
C LEU A 305 1.04 21.61 33.89
N GLY A 306 0.10 20.69 34.12
CA GLY A 306 -0.83 20.74 35.25
C GLY A 306 -0.12 20.72 36.60
N LEU A 307 0.87 19.84 36.79
CA LEU A 307 1.69 19.77 38.00
C LEU A 307 2.52 21.04 38.22
N ILE A 308 3.14 21.58 37.16
CA ILE A 308 3.89 22.84 37.21
C ILE A 308 2.96 23.99 37.62
N GLY A 309 1.82 24.12 36.96
CA GLY A 309 0.82 25.15 37.25
C GLY A 309 0.30 25.07 38.69
N PHE A 310 -0.01 23.86 39.15
CA PHE A 310 -0.43 23.61 40.53
C PHE A 310 0.66 23.97 41.54
N SER A 311 1.93 23.62 41.26
CA SER A 311 3.07 23.98 42.12
C SER A 311 3.26 25.49 42.22
N PHE A 312 3.17 26.21 41.10
CA PHE A 312 3.22 27.68 41.08
C PHE A 312 2.05 28.31 41.83
N TYR A 313 0.82 27.80 41.63
CA TYR A 313 -0.36 28.27 42.35
C TYR A 313 -0.20 28.06 43.86
N ARG A 314 0.21 26.87 44.30
CA ARG A 314 0.46 26.54 45.71
C ARG A 314 1.52 27.45 46.31
N LYS A 315 2.66 27.65 45.63
CA LYS A 315 3.74 28.55 46.08
C LYS A 315 3.28 30.00 46.19
N ARG A 316 2.49 30.49 45.22
CA ARG A 316 1.95 31.85 45.23
C ARG A 316 0.93 32.05 46.35
N ARG A 317 0.07 31.05 46.60
CA ARG A 317 -0.90 31.06 47.72
C ARG A 317 -0.21 31.02 49.09
N LEU A 318 0.83 30.21 49.26
CA LEU A 318 1.65 30.18 50.48
C LEU A 318 2.33 31.51 50.75
N ASN A 319 2.91 32.14 49.72
CA ASN A 319 3.52 33.47 49.86
C ASN A 319 2.49 34.58 50.14
N PHE A 320 1.23 34.41 49.74
CA PHE A 320 0.15 35.34 50.06
C PHE A 320 -0.35 35.18 51.50
N LEU A 321 -0.34 33.95 52.05
CA LEU A 321 -0.73 33.67 53.43
C LEU A 321 0.36 34.02 54.46
N LEU A 322 1.63 34.11 54.04
CA LEU A 322 2.77 34.48 54.88
C LEU A 322 3.04 36.00 54.90
N LYS A 323 2.19 36.80 54.24
CA LYS A 323 2.27 38.26 54.19
C LYS A 323 1.14 38.87 54.98
#